data_AF-A0A3D1P0T8-F1
#
_entry.id   AF-A0A3D1P0T8-F1
#
_cell.length_a   1.000
_cell.length_b   1.000
_cell.length_c   1.000
_cell.angle_alpha   90.00
_cell.angle_beta   90.00
_cell.angle_gamma   90.00
#
_symmetry.space_group_name_H-M   'P 1'
#
loop_
_entity.id
_entity.type
_entity.pdbx_description
1 polymer ?
#
loop_
_entity_poly.entity_id
_entity_poly.type
_entity_poly.pdbx_seq_one_letter_code
_entity_poly.pdbx_strand_id
1 'polypeptide(L)' 'MSRSRRKTPIFGNTTAETDHPWKKQVARRLRHRVKQVLEQTLDGDHFAGRPWDLDSAWSSEKDGKHYCAAPDPRWMRK' A
#
# COMPACT_ATOMS: atom_id res chain seq x y z
N MET A 1 -27.18 3.99 6.55
CA MET A 1 -26.70 2.63 6.22
C MET A 1 -26.29 1.91 7.49
N SER A 2 -27.02 0.86 7.90
CA SER A 2 -26.77 0.17 9.17
C SER A 2 -26.08 -1.18 8.94
N ARG A 3 -25.11 -1.52 9.81
CA ARG A 3 -24.24 -2.71 9.65
C ARG A 3 -24.87 -3.93 10.32
N SER A 4 -24.96 -5.05 9.61
CA SER A 4 -25.52 -6.31 10.15
C SER A 4 -24.64 -6.90 11.26
N ARG A 5 -25.27 -7.46 12.32
CA ARG A 5 -24.59 -8.24 13.37
C ARG A 5 -23.92 -9.53 12.88
N ARG A 6 -24.37 -10.09 11.76
CA ARG A 6 -23.82 -11.35 11.21
C ARG A 6 -22.50 -11.15 10.47
N LYS A 7 -22.20 -9.91 10.04
CA LYS A 7 -21.03 -9.60 9.21
C LYS A 7 -20.03 -8.80 10.01
N THR A 8 -18.78 -9.28 10.07
CA THR A 8 -17.66 -8.53 10.63
C THR A 8 -17.50 -7.21 9.86
N PRO A 9 -17.65 -6.05 10.53
CA PRO A 9 -17.42 -4.76 9.90
C PRO A 9 -15.99 -4.65 9.40
N ILE A 10 -15.85 -4.09 8.20
CA ILE A 10 -14.56 -3.81 7.58
C ILE A 10 -14.44 -2.30 7.41
N PHE A 11 -13.29 -1.73 7.72
CA PHE A 11 -12.97 -0.33 7.48
C PHE A 11 -11.60 -0.20 6.81
N GLY A 12 -11.45 0.82 5.96
CA GLY A 12 -10.17 1.14 5.35
C GLY A 12 -9.26 1.91 6.31
N ASN A 13 -7.98 2.01 5.97
CA ASN A 13 -7.05 2.94 6.61
C ASN A 13 -7.41 4.39 6.26
N THR A 14 -8.22 5.05 7.08
CA THR A 14 -8.61 6.46 6.88
C THR A 14 -7.75 7.44 7.67
N THR A 15 -6.84 6.95 8.52
CA THR A 15 -5.96 7.78 9.37
C THR A 15 -4.72 8.27 8.65
N ALA A 16 -4.34 7.64 7.54
CA ALA A 16 -3.24 8.11 6.72
C ALA A 16 -3.69 9.34 5.92
N GLU A 17 -3.09 10.50 6.23
CA GLU A 17 -3.42 11.76 5.54
C GLU A 17 -3.07 11.68 4.04
N THR A 18 -1.93 11.06 3.71
CA THR A 18 -1.41 11.02 2.35
C THR A 18 -0.50 9.81 2.09
N ASP A 19 -0.51 9.30 0.86
CA ASP A 19 0.45 8.27 0.39
C ASP A 19 1.79 8.86 -0.07
N HIS A 20 1.94 10.18 0.00
CA HIS A 20 3.11 10.87 -0.53
C HIS A 20 4.45 10.35 0.07
N PRO A 21 4.57 10.07 1.38
CA PRO A 21 5.79 9.49 1.95
C PRO A 21 6.17 8.15 1.33
N TRP A 22 5.19 7.23 1.23
CA TRP A 22 5.39 5.92 0.62
C TRP A 22 5.83 6.03 -0.85
N LYS A 23 5.11 6.81 -1.67
CA LYS A 23 5.46 7.04 -3.09
C LYS A 23 6.87 7.59 -3.26
N LYS A 24 7.29 8.50 -2.38
CA LYS A 24 8.65 9.08 -2.38
C LYS A 24 9.72 8.02 -2.08
N GLN A 25 9.46 7.13 -1.12
CA GLN A 25 10.38 6.03 -0.77
C GLN A 25 10.49 5.00 -1.91
N VAL A 26 9.37 4.55 -2.47
CA VAL A 26 9.34 3.62 -3.61
C VAL A 26 10.10 4.20 -4.81
N ALA A 27 9.83 5.46 -5.17
CA ALA A 27 10.53 6.12 -6.27
C ALA A 27 12.03 6.28 -6.02
N ARG A 28 12.46 6.45 -4.76
CA ARG A 28 13.89 6.48 -4.40
C ARG A 28 14.53 5.11 -4.59
N ARG A 29 13.89 4.04 -4.10
CA ARG A 29 14.36 2.65 -4.27
C ARG A 29 14.48 2.27 -5.74
N LEU A 30 13.48 2.62 -6.54
CA LEU A 30 13.49 2.36 -7.98
C LEU A 30 14.67 3.06 -8.68
N ARG A 31 14.86 4.36 -8.45
CA ARG A 31 15.98 5.10 -9.04
C ARG A 31 17.34 4.52 -8.64
N HIS A 32 17.47 4.10 -7.39
CA HIS A 32 18.69 3.44 -6.92
C HIS A 32 18.95 2.12 -7.66
N ARG A 33 17.92 1.28 -7.81
CA ARG A 33 18.05 0.01 -8.53
C ARG A 33 18.33 0.20 -10.02
N VAL A 34 17.64 1.13 -10.67
CA VAL A 34 17.86 1.51 -12.08
C VAL A 34 19.32 1.91 -12.28
N LYS A 35 19.83 2.82 -11.43
CA LYS A 35 21.23 3.26 -11.50
C LYS A 35 22.21 2.09 -11.39
N GLN A 36 22.02 1.21 -10.40
CA GLN A 36 22.89 0.05 -10.21
C GLN A 36 22.91 -0.89 -11.43
N VAL A 37 21.76 -1.09 -12.08
CA VAL A 37 21.68 -1.97 -13.26
C VAL A 37 22.35 -1.30 -14.46
N LEU A 38 22.06 -0.03 -14.71
CA LEU A 38 22.64 0.72 -15.83
C LEU A 38 24.17 0.85 -15.72
N GLU A 39 24.72 0.96 -14.52
CA GLU A 39 26.18 0.99 -14.31
C GLU A 39 26.85 -0.39 -14.55
N GLN A 40 26.09 -1.50 -14.47
CA GLN A 40 26.61 -2.84 -14.69
C GLN A 40 26.59 -3.25 -16.17
N THR A 41 25.55 -2.85 -16.89
CA THR A 41 25.42 -3.07 -18.33
C THR A 41 25.90 -1.83 -19.07
N LEU A 42 27.15 -1.84 -19.54
CA LEU A 42 27.77 -0.76 -20.33
C LEU A 42 27.02 -0.42 -21.63
N ASP A 43 26.02 -1.23 -21.99
CA ASP A 43 25.19 -1.09 -23.18
C ASP A 43 24.07 -0.04 -23.02
N GLY A 44 23.83 0.46 -21.79
CA GLY A 44 22.82 1.50 -21.54
C GLY A 44 21.37 1.02 -21.72
N ASP A 45 21.15 -0.30 -21.64
CA ASP A 45 19.84 -0.91 -21.84
C ASP A 45 18.77 -0.44 -20.84
N HIS A 46 17.51 -0.48 -21.27
CA HIS A 46 16.41 -0.06 -20.43
C HIS A 46 16.25 -0.98 -19.21
N PHE A 47 16.10 -0.40 -18.01
CA PHE A 47 15.76 -1.18 -16.82
C PHE A 47 14.40 -1.85 -17.01
N ALA A 48 14.38 -3.18 -17.01
CA ALA A 48 13.17 -3.99 -17.25
C ALA A 48 12.22 -4.07 -16.04
N GLY A 49 12.66 -3.62 -14.86
CA GLY A 49 11.87 -3.69 -13.63
C GLY A 49 10.89 -2.53 -13.46
N ARG A 50 9.86 -2.78 -12.67
CA ARG A 50 8.78 -1.84 -12.34
C ARG A 50 8.86 -1.46 -10.86
N PRO A 51 8.23 -0.34 -10.44
CA PRO A 51 8.22 0.07 -9.04
C PRO A 51 7.71 -1.02 -8.08
N TRP A 52 6.72 -1.80 -8.52
CA TRP A 52 6.13 -2.86 -7.71
C TRP A 52 6.95 -4.14 -7.60
N ASP A 53 8.03 -4.26 -8.38
CA ASP A 53 9.00 -5.35 -8.20
C ASP A 53 9.90 -5.11 -6.97
N LEU A 54 9.91 -3.87 -6.46
CA LEU A 54 10.71 -3.44 -5.31
C LEU A 54 9.87 -3.20 -4.06
N ASP A 55 8.59 -2.87 -4.23
CA ASP A 55 7.68 -2.59 -3.12
C ASP A 55 6.25 -3.02 -3.45
N SER A 56 5.49 -3.43 -2.44
CA SER A 56 4.10 -3.80 -2.63
C SER A 56 3.22 -2.56 -2.56
N ALA A 57 2.26 -2.40 -3.48
CA ALA A 57 1.25 -1.33 -3.33
C ALA A 57 0.47 -1.45 -2.01
N TRP A 58 0.30 -2.68 -1.53
CA TRP A 58 -0.38 -3.02 -0.28
C TRP A 58 0.42 -2.65 0.98
N SER A 59 1.67 -2.19 0.85
CA SER A 59 2.47 -1.66 1.96
C SER A 59 2.23 -0.17 2.21
N SER A 60 1.44 0.51 1.37
CA SER A 60 1.12 1.93 1.55
C SER A 60 0.29 2.16 2.80
N GLU A 61 0.50 3.29 3.47
CA GLU A 61 -0.20 3.65 4.71
C GLU A 61 -1.73 3.78 4.52
N LYS A 62 -2.19 4.23 3.33
CA LYS A 62 -3.63 4.22 3.00
C LYS A 62 -4.16 2.86 2.57
N ASP A 63 -3.28 1.94 2.18
CA ASP A 63 -3.73 0.64 1.74
C ASP A 63 -3.94 -0.26 2.96
N GLY A 64 -5.03 -1.03 2.92
CA GLY A 64 -5.41 -1.88 4.04
C GLY A 64 -6.90 -1.81 4.40
N LYS A 65 -7.41 -2.99 4.72
CA LYS A 65 -8.75 -3.21 5.27
C LYS A 65 -8.58 -3.88 6.62
N HIS A 66 -9.18 -3.28 7.64
CA HIS A 66 -9.17 -3.82 8.99
C HIS A 66 -10.52 -4.45 9.32
N TYR A 67 -10.46 -5.60 9.96
CA TYR A 67 -11.63 -6.29 10.50
C TYR A 67 -11.86 -5.84 11.95
N CYS A 68 -13.08 -5.41 12.25
CA CYS A 68 -13.49 -5.16 13.62
C CYS A 68 -13.91 -6.47 14.28
N ALA A 69 -12.98 -7.18 14.90
CA ALA A 69 -13.27 -8.48 15.50
C ALA A 69 -14.31 -8.40 16.64
N ALA A 70 -14.31 -7.30 17.41
CA ALA A 70 -15.27 -7.04 18.48
C ALA A 70 -15.89 -5.64 18.30
N PRO A 71 -16.83 -5.48 17.35
CA PRO A 71 -17.49 -4.20 17.15
C PRO A 71 -18.47 -3.94 18.28
N ASP A 72 -18.58 -2.68 18.70
CA ASP A 72 -19.56 -2.29 19.70
C ASP A 72 -21.00 -2.55 19.18
N PRO A 73 -21.85 -3.26 19.93
CA PRO A 73 -23.25 -3.52 19.61
C PRO A 73 -24.06 -2.29 19.20
N ARG A 74 -23.69 -1.08 19.66
CA ARG A 74 -24.35 0.19 19.30
C ARG A 74 -24.08 0.64 17.86
N TRP A 75 -22.97 0.20 17.28
CA TRP A 75 -22.59 0.47 15.88
C TRP A 75 -23.19 -0.54 14.89
N MET A 76 -23.85 -1.59 15.41
CA MET A 76 -24.48 -2.64 14.63
C MET A 76 -26.00 -2.55 14.70
N ARG A 77 -26.68 -2.74 13.56
CA ARG A 77 -28.14 -2.86 13.50
C ARG A 77 -28.57 -4.08 14.32
N LYS A 78 -29.75 -4.02 14.94
CA LYS A 78 -30.43 -5.21 15.48
C LYS A 78 -30.53 -6.28 14.41
#